data_AF-A0A949ZCB0-F1
#
_entry.id   AF-A0A949ZCB0-F1
#
_cell.length_a   1.000
_cell.length_b   1.000
_cell.length_c   1.000
_cell.angle_alpha   90.00
_cell.angle_beta   90.00
_cell.angle_gamma   90.00
#
_symmetry.space_group_name_H-M   'P 1'
#
loop_
_entity.id
_entity.type
_entity.pdbx_description
1 polymer ?
#
loop_
_entity_poly.entity_id
_entity_poly.type
_entity_poly.pdbx_seq_one_letter_code
_entity_poly.pdbx_strand_id
1 'polypeptide(L)'
;MTHSANATAASPYARLPAAGDTVRFDASASGETHAWAYPDLNYLEAFLRSTIDAAAASTSYEEYQKKMELVLAKSLSLPNGTQATVQHVQTFVYHGHQDVEVQVRVAAGTLGHSVVWTTPAELVDASGHKYLR
;
A
#
# COMPACT_ATOMS: atom_id res chain seq x y z
N MET A 1 22.55 -25.57 19.56
CA MET A 1 21.31 -24.77 19.56
C MET A 1 21.64 -23.37 19.06
N THR A 2 21.67 -23.19 17.74
CA THR A 2 21.88 -21.88 17.12
C THR A 2 20.54 -21.17 17.06
N HIS A 3 20.41 -20.09 17.83
CA HIS A 3 19.31 -19.14 17.70
C HIS A 3 19.41 -18.52 16.31
N SER A 4 18.49 -18.86 15.41
CA SER A 4 18.29 -18.07 14.19
C SER A 4 17.77 -16.70 14.63
N ALA A 5 18.62 -15.68 14.50
CA ALA A 5 18.21 -14.30 14.61
C ALA A 5 17.13 -14.07 13.55
N ASN A 6 15.89 -13.83 13.99
CA ASN A 6 14.86 -13.24 13.15
C ASN A 6 15.41 -11.90 12.70
N ALA A 7 15.89 -11.82 11.47
CA ALA A 7 16.18 -10.55 10.82
C ALA A 7 14.83 -9.85 10.68
N THR A 8 14.50 -8.98 11.63
CA THR A 8 13.43 -8.00 11.47
C THR A 8 13.85 -7.17 10.27
N ALA A 9 13.33 -7.49 9.09
CA ALA A 9 13.60 -6.72 7.88
C ALA A 9 13.25 -5.27 8.22
N ALA A 10 14.24 -4.38 8.14
CA ALA A 10 14.01 -2.97 8.41
C ALA A 10 12.90 -2.50 7.48
N SER A 11 11.91 -1.79 8.02
CA SER A 11 10.78 -1.27 7.24
C SER A 11 11.28 -0.57 5.97
N PRO A 12 10.67 -0.83 4.79
CA PRO A 12 11.07 -0.19 3.54
C PRO A 12 10.80 1.32 3.54
N TYR A 13 10.08 1.83 4.54
CA TYR A 13 9.71 3.22 4.66
C TYR A 13 10.76 4.04 5.44
N ALA A 14 11.08 5.23 4.93
CA ALA A 14 11.96 6.20 5.58
C ALA A 14 11.26 6.83 6.81
N ARG A 15 9.94 7.00 6.69
CA ARG A 15 9.01 7.50 7.72
C ARG A 15 7.60 7.07 7.35
N LEU A 16 6.65 7.27 8.25
CA LEU A 16 5.23 6.98 8.01
C LEU A 16 4.40 8.27 8.03
N PRO A 17 3.30 8.33 7.26
CA PRO A 17 2.32 9.40 7.43
C PRO A 17 1.65 9.32 8.81
N ALA A 18 1.12 10.45 9.29
CA ALA A 18 0.32 10.53 10.50
C ALA A 18 -1.14 10.91 10.17
N ALA A 19 -2.07 10.55 11.06
CA ALA A 19 -3.46 11.00 10.93
C ALA A 19 -3.55 12.53 10.91
N GLY A 20 -4.29 13.08 9.95
CA GLY A 20 -4.37 14.51 9.70
C GLY A 20 -3.38 15.04 8.66
N ASP A 21 -2.37 14.28 8.27
CA ASP A 21 -1.44 14.70 7.21
C ASP A 21 -2.15 14.84 5.87
N THR A 22 -1.77 15.90 5.13
CA THR A 22 -2.09 16.02 3.71
C THR A 22 -1.05 15.27 2.90
N VAL A 23 -1.51 14.33 2.08
CA VAL A 23 -0.69 13.52 1.18
C VAL A 23 -1.17 13.66 -0.25
N ARG A 24 -0.30 13.27 -1.19
CA ARG A 24 -0.69 13.09 -2.59
C ARG A 24 -0.37 11.68 -3.02
N PHE A 25 -1.26 11.12 -3.82
CA PHE A 25 -0.98 9.88 -4.54
C PHE A 25 0.13 10.14 -5.56
N ASP A 26 1.17 9.32 -5.53
CA ASP A 26 2.32 9.39 -6.43
C ASP A 26 2.77 7.96 -6.72
N ALA A 27 2.79 7.59 -8.00
CA ALA A 27 3.03 6.22 -8.44
C ALA A 27 4.23 5.55 -7.74
N SER A 28 4.02 4.31 -7.29
CA SER A 28 5.08 3.49 -6.70
C SER A 28 6.03 2.89 -7.76
N ALA A 29 5.57 2.72 -9.01
CA ALA A 29 6.34 2.11 -10.10
C ALA A 29 6.63 3.08 -11.27
N SER A 30 7.90 3.12 -11.70
CA SER A 30 8.41 4.01 -12.77
C SER A 30 7.63 3.87 -14.07
N GLY A 31 6.83 4.89 -14.40
CA GLY A 31 6.09 5.00 -15.66
C GLY A 31 4.57 4.87 -15.53
N GLU A 32 4.06 4.50 -14.35
CA GLU A 32 2.61 4.49 -14.12
C GLU A 32 2.05 5.90 -13.93
N THR A 33 0.89 6.16 -14.53
CA THR A 33 0.19 7.45 -14.46
C THR A 33 -0.80 7.53 -13.30
N HIS A 34 -0.97 6.43 -12.56
CA HIS A 34 -1.92 6.28 -11.48
C HIS A 34 -1.26 5.57 -10.30
N ALA A 35 -1.74 5.88 -9.10
CA ALA A 35 -1.42 5.16 -7.87
C ALA A 35 -2.56 4.20 -7.52
N TRP A 36 -2.23 3.14 -6.79
CA TRP A 36 -3.21 2.11 -6.42
C TRP A 36 -3.84 2.41 -5.06
N ALA A 37 -5.16 2.33 -5.02
CA ALA A 37 -5.93 2.37 -3.79
C ALA A 37 -7.02 1.29 -3.83
N TYR A 38 -7.57 0.97 -2.67
CA TYR A 38 -8.59 -0.07 -2.52
C TYR A 38 -9.81 0.49 -1.79
N PRO A 39 -11.03 0.05 -2.14
CA PRO A 39 -12.26 0.54 -1.53
C PRO A 39 -12.39 0.14 -0.06
N ASP A 40 -11.75 -0.96 0.35
CA ASP A 40 -11.73 -1.45 1.72
C ASP A 40 -10.40 -2.13 2.07
N LEU A 41 -10.20 -2.36 3.36
CA LEU A 41 -8.99 -2.94 3.92
C LEU A 41 -8.75 -4.38 3.47
N ASN A 42 -9.81 -5.18 3.24
CA ASN A 42 -9.66 -6.59 2.91
C ASN A 42 -8.98 -6.78 1.55
N TYR A 43 -9.27 -5.90 0.59
CA TYR A 43 -8.60 -5.94 -0.71
C TYR A 43 -7.13 -5.53 -0.63
N LEU A 44 -6.80 -4.53 0.19
CA LEU A 44 -5.41 -4.15 0.45
C LEU A 44 -4.66 -5.31 1.13
N GLU A 45 -5.24 -5.92 2.17
CA GLU A 45 -4.63 -7.08 2.82
C GLU A 45 -4.45 -8.25 1.85
N ALA A 46 -5.44 -8.53 0.99
CA ALA A 46 -5.34 -9.59 0.00
C ALA A 46 -4.21 -9.33 -1.02
N PHE A 47 -4.02 -8.08 -1.42
CA PHE A 47 -2.88 -7.65 -2.22
C PHE A 47 -1.57 -7.96 -1.50
N LEU A 48 -1.40 -7.46 -0.27
CA LEU A 48 -0.18 -7.61 0.52
C LEU A 48 0.16 -9.09 0.80
N ARG A 49 -0.83 -9.91 1.15
CA ARG A 49 -0.63 -11.35 1.34
C ARG A 49 -0.14 -12.01 0.07
N SER A 50 -0.76 -11.69 -1.07
CA SER A 50 -0.40 -12.27 -2.36
C SER A 50 1.02 -11.91 -2.81
N THR A 51 1.45 -10.67 -2.57
CA THR A 51 2.82 -10.24 -2.90
C THR A 51 3.86 -10.87 -1.97
N ILE A 52 3.56 -11.00 -0.68
CA ILE A 52 4.42 -11.70 0.29
C ILE A 52 4.55 -13.19 -0.05
N ASP A 53 3.43 -13.88 -0.31
CA ASP A 53 3.43 -15.30 -0.67
C ASP A 53 4.23 -15.56 -1.96
N ALA A 54 4.10 -14.66 -2.95
CA ALA A 54 4.85 -14.74 -4.19
C ALA A 54 6.36 -14.50 -3.98
N ALA A 55 6.73 -13.50 -3.19
CA ALA A 55 8.12 -13.20 -2.87
C ALA A 55 8.79 -14.34 -2.08
N ALA A 56 8.04 -15.03 -1.23
CA ALA A 56 8.50 -16.19 -0.48
C ALA A 56 8.48 -17.51 -1.29
N ALA A 57 8.14 -17.47 -2.59
CA ALA A 57 7.91 -18.64 -3.44
C ALA A 57 6.95 -19.69 -2.82
N SER A 58 6.05 -19.22 -1.95
CA SER A 58 5.11 -20.05 -1.18
C SER A 58 3.82 -20.36 -1.96
N THR A 59 3.68 -19.79 -3.16
CA THR A 59 2.57 -20.01 -4.08
C THR A 59 3.10 -20.27 -5.49
N SER A 60 2.34 -21.03 -6.28
CA SER A 60 2.63 -21.14 -7.72
C SER A 60 2.34 -19.82 -8.43
N TYR A 61 3.02 -19.57 -9.57
CA TYR A 61 2.80 -18.37 -10.38
C TYR A 61 1.35 -18.26 -10.88
N GLU A 62 0.74 -19.39 -11.27
CA GLU A 62 -0.65 -19.44 -11.73
C GLU A 62 -1.63 -19.06 -10.62
N GLU A 63 -1.41 -19.57 -9.40
CA GLU A 63 -2.24 -19.23 -8.24
C GLU A 63 -2.07 -17.76 -7.84
N TYR A 64 -0.84 -17.25 -7.87
CA TYR A 64 -0.57 -15.83 -7.68
C TYR A 64 -1.32 -14.97 -8.70
N GLN A 65 -1.23 -15.30 -9.99
CA GLN A 65 -1.93 -14.55 -11.05
C GLN A 65 -3.45 -14.54 -10.85
N LYS A 66 -4.05 -15.69 -10.55
CA LYS A 66 -5.51 -15.79 -10.30
C LYS A 66 -5.95 -14.92 -9.12
N LYS A 67 -5.21 -14.95 -8.00
CA LYS A 67 -5.50 -14.10 -6.84
C LYS A 67 -5.33 -12.64 -7.17
N MET A 68 -4.24 -12.30 -7.86
CA MET A 68 -3.94 -10.91 -8.22
C MET A 68 -4.94 -10.31 -9.20
N GLU A 69 -5.43 -11.08 -10.18
CA GLU A 69 -6.46 -10.63 -11.09
C GLU A 69 -7.73 -10.20 -10.35
N LEU A 70 -8.16 -11.00 -9.35
CA LEU A 70 -9.35 -10.69 -8.54
C LEU A 70 -9.15 -9.44 -7.67
N VAL A 71 -7.96 -9.26 -7.11
CA VAL A 71 -7.62 -8.10 -6.26
C VAL A 71 -7.52 -6.82 -7.11
N LEU A 72 -6.84 -6.89 -8.25
CA LEU A 72 -6.68 -5.74 -9.16
C LEU A 72 -7.99 -5.35 -9.85
N ALA A 73 -8.92 -6.28 -10.07
CA ALA A 73 -10.27 -5.94 -10.54
C ALA A 73 -11.06 -5.05 -9.57
N LYS A 74 -10.58 -4.91 -8.33
CA LYS A 74 -11.18 -4.09 -7.28
C LYS A 74 -10.31 -2.91 -6.88
N SER A 75 -9.13 -2.75 -7.47
CA SER A 75 -8.32 -1.57 -7.25
C SER A 75 -8.98 -0.35 -7.88
N LEU A 76 -8.82 0.78 -7.20
CA LEU A 76 -9.19 2.09 -7.64
C LEU A 76 -7.92 2.74 -8.18
N SER A 77 -7.92 3.11 -9.46
CA SER A 77 -6.84 3.91 -10.04
C SER A 77 -7.07 5.38 -9.72
N LEU A 78 -6.16 5.96 -8.93
CA LEU A 78 -6.19 7.40 -8.64
C LEU A 78 -5.12 8.11 -9.48
N PRO A 79 -5.47 9.21 -10.19
CA PRO A 79 -4.47 9.98 -10.92
C PRO A 79 -3.36 10.47 -9.99
N ASN A 80 -2.12 10.44 -10.45
CA ASN A 80 -1.01 11.02 -9.70
C ASN A 80 -1.27 12.50 -9.39
N GLY A 81 -0.87 12.94 -8.20
CA GLY A 81 -1.15 14.27 -7.66
C GLY A 81 -2.51 14.40 -6.98
N THR A 82 -3.37 13.37 -7.01
CA THR A 82 -4.62 13.38 -6.25
C THR A 82 -4.33 13.61 -4.77
N GLN A 83 -4.90 14.68 -4.21
CA GLN A 83 -4.73 15.01 -2.80
C GLN A 83 -5.68 14.19 -1.93
N ALA A 84 -5.19 13.81 -0.75
CA ALA A 84 -5.98 13.14 0.26
C ALA A 84 -5.50 13.53 1.66
N THR A 85 -6.34 13.29 2.66
CA THR A 85 -6.00 13.46 4.07
C THR A 85 -5.97 12.11 4.75
N VAL A 86 -4.89 11.83 5.46
CA VAL A 86 -4.73 10.59 6.22
C VAL A 86 -5.73 10.57 7.36
N GLN A 87 -6.50 9.48 7.47
CA GLN A 87 -7.49 9.27 8.53
C GLN A 87 -6.95 8.31 9.59
N HIS A 88 -6.28 7.24 9.15
CA HIS A 88 -5.79 6.18 10.02
C HIS A 88 -4.57 5.51 9.41
N VAL A 89 -3.66 5.04 10.26
CA VAL A 89 -2.46 4.30 9.87
C VAL A 89 -2.31 3.10 10.81
N GLN A 90 -2.09 1.92 10.25
CA GLN A 90 -1.89 0.70 11.02
C GLN A 90 -0.82 -0.21 10.42
N THR A 91 -0.34 -1.13 11.24
CA THR A 91 0.63 -2.14 10.83
C THR A 91 -0.09 -3.39 10.35
N PHE A 92 0.34 -3.88 9.18
CA PHE A 92 -0.02 -5.18 8.66
C PHE A 92 1.07 -6.19 9.02
N VAL A 93 0.69 -7.39 9.46
CA VAL A 93 1.65 -8.46 9.79
C VAL A 93 1.18 -9.79 9.20
N TYR A 94 2.05 -10.44 8.42
CA TYR A 94 1.74 -11.72 7.79
C TYR A 94 3.02 -12.52 7.54
N HIS A 95 3.04 -13.80 7.95
CA HIS A 95 4.23 -14.67 7.87
C HIS A 95 5.55 -14.05 8.39
N GLY A 96 5.47 -13.21 9.43
CA GLY A 96 6.63 -12.52 9.98
C GLY A 96 7.10 -11.31 9.17
N HIS A 97 6.48 -11.03 8.03
CA HIS A 97 6.62 -9.77 7.31
C HIS A 97 5.73 -8.69 7.95
N GLN A 98 6.24 -7.46 7.97
CA GLN A 98 5.52 -6.28 8.44
C GLN A 98 5.42 -5.27 7.30
N ASP A 99 4.22 -4.71 7.12
CA ASP A 99 3.96 -3.61 6.19
C ASP A 99 3.05 -2.57 6.87
N VAL A 100 2.67 -1.52 6.14
CA VAL A 100 1.86 -0.41 6.65
C VAL A 100 0.67 -0.15 5.75
N GLU A 101 -0.48 0.00 6.39
CA GLU A 101 -1.76 0.28 5.75
C GLU A 101 -2.21 1.67 6.15
N VAL A 102 -2.64 2.44 5.16
CA VAL A 102 -3.03 3.84 5.32
C VAL A 102 -4.45 4.00 4.79
N GLN A 103 -5.35 4.45 5.66
CA GLN A 103 -6.66 4.93 5.26
C GLN A 103 -6.57 6.42 4.97
N VAL A 104 -7.02 6.83 3.79
CA VAL A 104 -7.07 8.24 3.40
C VAL A 104 -8.46 8.64 2.91
N ARG A 105 -8.81 9.91 3.10
CA ARG A 105 -9.99 10.53 2.51
C ARG A 105 -9.55 11.38 1.32
N VAL A 106 -10.01 11.03 0.12
CA VAL A 106 -9.69 11.75 -1.11
C VAL A 106 -10.34 13.14 -1.09
N ALA A 107 -9.60 14.17 -1.47
CA ALA A 107 -10.05 15.56 -1.35
C ALA A 107 -11.05 15.98 -2.44
N ALA A 108 -10.83 15.56 -3.69
CA ALA A 108 -11.62 15.99 -4.85
C ALA A 108 -11.55 15.00 -6.02
N GLY A 109 -12.35 15.25 -7.07
CA GLY A 109 -12.43 14.42 -8.28
C GLY A 109 -13.55 13.39 -8.23
N THR A 110 -13.51 12.39 -9.13
CA THR A 110 -14.54 11.35 -9.25
C THR A 110 -14.73 10.53 -7.97
N LEU A 111 -13.67 10.41 -7.16
CA LEU A 111 -13.69 9.75 -5.85
C LEU A 111 -13.61 10.77 -4.70
N GLY A 112 -13.97 12.02 -4.93
CA GLY A 112 -13.96 13.07 -3.91
C GLY A 112 -14.75 12.68 -2.67
N HIS A 113 -14.17 12.91 -1.50
CA HIS A 113 -14.67 12.56 -0.17
C HIS A 113 -14.75 11.06 0.14
N SER A 114 -14.47 10.17 -0.82
CA SER A 114 -14.39 8.73 -0.58
C SER A 114 -13.21 8.39 0.33
N VAL A 115 -13.43 7.36 1.15
CA VAL A 115 -12.39 6.75 1.96
C VAL A 115 -11.82 5.57 1.19
N VAL A 116 -10.49 5.50 1.12
CA VAL A 116 -9.77 4.42 0.43
C VAL A 116 -8.60 3.95 1.29
N TRP A 117 -8.13 2.75 1.00
CA TRP A 117 -6.99 2.12 1.65
C TRP A 117 -5.82 1.96 0.68
N THR A 118 -4.62 2.26 1.14
CA THR A 118 -3.39 2.16 0.34
C THR A 118 -2.19 1.92 1.26
N THR A 119 -0.97 1.91 0.72
CA THR A 119 0.27 1.85 1.49
C THR A 119 1.02 3.18 1.38
N PRO A 120 2.00 3.47 2.26
CA PRO A 120 2.86 4.64 2.10
C PRO A 120 3.67 4.64 0.80
N ALA A 121 3.81 3.50 0.12
CA ALA A 121 4.50 3.38 -1.16
C ALA A 121 3.83 4.17 -2.28
N GLU A 122 2.51 4.36 -2.19
CA GLU A 122 1.67 5.07 -3.16
C GLU A 122 1.54 6.57 -2.85
N LEU A 123 2.23 7.05 -1.81
CA LEU A 123 2.02 8.38 -1.25
C LEU A 123 3.32 9.20 -1.21
N VAL A 124 3.15 10.51 -1.34
CA VAL A 124 4.13 11.53 -0.97
C VAL A 124 3.50 12.52 0.00
N ASP A 125 4.33 13.20 0.80
CA ASP A 125 3.83 14.31 1.61
C ASP A 125 3.43 15.54 0.75
N ALA A 126 2.90 16.56 1.43
CA ALA A 126 2.56 17.84 0.81
C ALA A 126 3.74 18.52 0.09
N SER A 127 4.98 18.27 0.50
CA SER A 127 6.21 18.78 -0.12
C SER A 127 6.70 17.91 -1.30
N GLY A 128 6.12 16.73 -1.52
CA GLY A 128 6.52 15.80 -2.57
C GLY A 128 7.59 14.79 -2.17
N HIS A 129 7.92 14.66 -0.89
CA HIS A 129 8.86 13.65 -0.42
C HIS A 129 8.16 12.30 -0.27
N LYS A 130 8.78 11.27 -0.87
CA LYS A 130 8.33 9.87 -0.77
C LYS A 130 8.46 9.34 0.66
N TYR A 131 7.59 8.41 1.00
CA TYR A 131 7.71 7.63 2.24
C TYR A 131 8.61 6.40 2.06
N LEU A 132 8.77 5.89 0.84
CA LEU A 132 9.77 4.89 0.49
C LEU A 132 11.19 5.43 0.68
N ARG A 133 12.12 4.55 1.04
CA ARG A 133 13.56 4.82 1.08
C ARG A 133 14.21 4.83 -0.30
#